data_AF-A0A8T3M882-F1
#
_entry.id   AF-A0A8T3M882-F1
#
_cell.length_a   1.000
_cell.length_b   1.000
_cell.length_c   1.000
_cell.angle_alpha   90.00
_cell.angle_beta   90.00
_cell.angle_gamma   90.00
#
_symmetry.space_group_name_H-M   'P 1'
#
loop_
_entity.id
_entity.type
_entity.pdbx_description
1 polymer ?
#
loop_
_entity_poly.entity_id
_entity_poly.type
_entity_poly.pdbx_seq_one_letter_code
_entity_poly.pdbx_strand_id
1 'polypeptide(L)' 'MPVARLNHAVLYVRDATSSAQFYARVFGFEVVESAFGGRAVFMRSPSGGNH' A
#
# COMPACT_ATOMS: atom_id res chain seq x y z
N MET A 1 -4.22 19.51 18.17
CA MET A 1 -4.66 18.21 17.62
C MET A 1 -3.57 17.19 17.89
N PRO A 2 -3.78 16.20 18.77
CA PRO A 2 -2.76 15.20 19.04
C PRO A 2 -2.61 14.24 17.85
N VAL A 3 -1.42 13.66 17.69
CA VAL A 3 -1.18 12.56 16.73
C VAL A 3 -1.95 11.34 17.20
N ALA A 4 -2.86 10.82 16.36
CA ALA A 4 -3.71 9.68 16.72
C ALA A 4 -3.08 8.33 16.37
N ARG A 5 -2.51 8.19 15.15
CA ARG A 5 -1.94 6.93 14.62
C ARG A 5 -1.19 7.16 13.30
N LEU A 6 -0.42 6.17 12.88
CA LEU A 6 0.02 6.03 11.49
C LEU A 6 -1.19 5.59 10.63
N ASN A 7 -1.44 6.30 9.54
CA ASN A 7 -2.55 6.00 8.62
C ASN A 7 -2.05 5.39 7.29
N HIS A 8 -1.01 5.97 6.70
CA HIS A 8 -0.37 5.46 5.48
C HIS A 8 1.14 5.64 5.54
N ALA A 9 1.86 4.85 4.74
CA ALA A 9 3.30 4.98 4.50
C ALA A 9 3.57 4.80 3.01
N VAL A 10 4.54 5.56 2.48
CA VAL A 10 4.97 5.46 1.09
C VAL A 10 6.36 4.85 1.06
N LEU A 11 6.51 3.79 0.26
CA LEU A 11 7.78 3.06 0.12
C LEU A 11 8.30 3.23 -1.31
N TYR A 12 9.50 3.77 -1.44
CA TYR A 12 10.21 3.78 -2.72
C TYR A 12 10.90 2.42 -2.92
N VAL A 13 10.45 1.68 -3.91
CA VAL A 13 10.91 0.33 -4.22
C VAL A 13 11.44 0.26 -5.64
N ARG A 14 12.22 -0.79 -5.93
CA ARG A 14 12.80 -1.01 -7.26
C ARG A 14 11.73 -1.28 -8.32
N ASP A 15 10.71 -2.07 -7.97
CA ASP A 15 9.60 -2.45 -8.85
C ASP A 15 8.29 -2.50 -8.04
N ALA A 16 7.33 -1.65 -8.42
CA ALA A 16 6.09 -1.48 -7.67
C ALA A 16 5.17 -2.71 -7.78
N THR A 17 5.11 -3.33 -8.96
CA THR A 17 4.27 -4.51 -9.23
C THR A 17 4.73 -5.71 -8.41
N SER A 18 6.02 -6.01 -8.42
CA SER A 18 6.63 -7.13 -7.69
C SER A 18 6.48 -6.93 -6.18
N SER A 19 6.64 -5.70 -5.70
CA SER A 19 6.44 -5.36 -4.30
C SER A 19 4.98 -5.51 -3.89
N ALA A 20 4.04 -5.03 -4.72
CA ALA A 20 2.61 -5.19 -4.46
C ALA A 20 2.19 -6.67 -4.41
N GLN A 21 2.70 -7.51 -5.30
CA GLN A 21 2.47 -8.96 -5.26
C GLN A 21 3.01 -9.60 -3.98
N PHE A 22 4.15 -9.14 -3.47
CA PHE A 22 4.67 -9.60 -2.19
C PHE A 22 3.74 -9.21 -1.04
N TYR A 23 3.35 -7.94 -0.94
CA TYR A 23 2.47 -7.47 0.13
C TYR A 23 1.07 -8.10 0.06
N ALA A 24 0.55 -8.35 -1.14
CA ALA A 24 -0.70 -9.08 -1.33
C ALA A 24 -0.59 -10.53 -0.86
N ARG A 25 0.47 -11.26 -1.25
CA ARG A 25 0.61 -12.69 -0.92
C ARG A 25 0.96 -12.95 0.54
N VAL A 26 1.83 -12.13 1.12
CA VAL A 26 2.37 -12.37 2.47
C VAL A 26 1.51 -11.72 3.55
N PHE A 27 0.98 -10.52 3.28
CA PHE A 27 0.24 -9.74 4.27
C PHE A 27 -1.26 -9.60 3.94
N GLY A 28 -1.71 -10.13 2.79
CA GLY A 28 -3.12 -10.04 2.39
C GLY A 28 -3.54 -8.63 1.97
N PHE A 29 -2.60 -7.75 1.61
CA PHE A 29 -2.93 -6.38 1.21
C PHE A 29 -3.66 -6.36 -0.14
N GLU A 30 -4.66 -5.50 -0.26
CA GLU A 30 -5.46 -5.34 -1.46
C GLU A 30 -4.99 -4.13 -2.26
N VAL A 31 -4.88 -4.27 -3.59
CA VAL A 31 -4.61 -3.14 -4.48
C VAL A 31 -5.86 -2.27 -4.57
N VAL A 32 -5.70 -0.99 -4.25
CA VAL A 32 -6.74 0.03 -4.37
C VAL A 32 -6.63 0.75 -5.71
N GLU A 33 -5.40 1.10 -6.11
CA GLU A 33 -5.15 1.82 -7.36
C GLU A 33 -3.74 1.51 -7.90
N SER A 34 -3.60 1.50 -9.22
CA SER A 34 -2.32 1.55 -9.92
C SER A 34 -2.20 2.87 -10.66
N ALA A 35 -1.13 3.62 -10.41
CA ALA A 35 -0.95 4.98 -10.90
C ALA A 35 0.37 5.14 -11.65
N PHE A 36 0.50 6.26 -12.37
CA PHE A 36 1.70 6.65 -13.12
C PHE A 36 2.21 5.57 -14.08
N GLY A 37 1.29 4.86 -14.74
CA GLY A 37 1.62 3.77 -15.65
C GLY A 37 2.24 2.55 -14.95
N GLY A 38 1.83 2.26 -13.71
CA GLY A 38 2.32 1.12 -12.93
C GLY A 38 3.57 1.41 -12.10
N ARG A 39 4.02 2.67 -12.04
CA ARG A 39 5.16 3.08 -11.20
C ARG A 39 4.80 3.23 -9.73
N ALA A 40 3.52 3.35 -9.40
CA ALA A 40 3.02 3.34 -8.04
C ALA A 40 1.81 2.41 -7.91
N VAL A 41 1.75 1.68 -6.80
CA VAL A 41 0.61 0.84 -6.45
C VAL A 41 0.16 1.21 -5.04
N PHE A 42 -1.07 1.69 -4.92
CA PHE A 42 -1.70 1.99 -3.65
C PHE A 42 -2.36 0.74 -3.11
N MET A 43 -2.08 0.44 -1.84
CA MET A 43 -2.57 -0.78 -1.20
C MET A 43 -3.19 -0.47 0.15
N ARG A 44 -4.14 -1.32 0.56
CA ARG A 44 -4.80 -1.26 1.87
C ARG A 44 -4.62 -2.59 2.61
N SER A 45 -4.34 -2.51 3.90
CA SER A 45 -4.37 -3.67 4.79
C SER A 45 -5.81 -4.14 5.02
N PRO A 46 -6.09 -5.45 5.04
CA PRO A 46 -7.43 -5.97 5.26
C PRO A 46 -8.01 -5.61 6.64
N SER A 47 -7.15 -5.35 7.63
CA SER A 47 -7.55 -4.97 8.98
C SER A 47 -7.49 -3.46 9.24
N GLY A 48 -7.10 -2.66 8.25
CA GLY A 48 -6.89 -1.21 8.39
C GLY A 48 -8.05 -0.39 7.86
N GLY A 49 -8.58 0.52 8.69
CA GLY A 49 -9.49 1.56 8.23
C GLY A 49 -8.73 2.68 7.49
N ASN A 50 -9.04 2.88 6.21
CA ASN A 50 -8.78 4.14 5.53
C ASN A 50 -9.82 5.14 6.08
N HIS A 51 -9.42 6.00 7.00
CA HIS A 51 -10.14 7.25 7.28
C HIS A 51 -9.50 8.32 6.42
#